data_AF-A0A109JQ05-F1
#
_entry.id   AF-A0A109JQ05-F1
#
_cell.length_a   1.000
_cell.length_b   1.000
_cell.length_c   1.000
_cell.angle_alpha   90.00
_cell.angle_beta   90.00
_cell.angle_gamma   90.00
#
_symmetry.space_group_name_H-M   'P 1'
#
loop_
_entity.id
_entity.type
_entity.pdbx_description
1 polymer ?
#
loop_
_entity_poly.entity_id
_entity_poly.type
_entity_poly.pdbx_seq_one_letter_code
_entity_poly.pdbx_strand_id
1 'polypeptide(L)'
;MKKTDLKKRVVDFLELPQSAVERLPTAALELLGSQQAKAEAATLFDILRSSTLGLRGREATDRKPQLEQDARIIAARLSAWLNFILAPQDIIVDAPHLAQRCPSLISNKLTAAGLTKTCTIGSDQSVFPTESVEKARFRKHFWFDRPVWFWTEIERLRLTQEVSDPWHSINDRFVFCEDVSSFKPRATAKSFQSDLISPYRTRFVSRVPDIDYQPAHRLALA
;
A
#
# COMPACT_ATOMS: atom_id res chain seq x y z
N MET A 1 -23.03 8.04 15.06
CA MET A 1 -21.83 7.20 14.81
C MET A 1 -22.04 5.85 15.49
N LYS A 2 -21.92 4.73 14.76
CA LYS A 2 -21.92 3.40 15.40
C LYS A 2 -20.64 3.28 16.25
N LYS A 3 -20.76 2.79 17.49
CA LYS A 3 -19.59 2.49 18.33
C LYS A 3 -18.76 1.41 17.62
N THR A 4 -17.48 1.67 17.40
CA THR A 4 -16.55 0.67 16.85
C THR A 4 -16.35 -0.43 17.87
N ASP A 5 -16.56 -1.68 17.48
CA ASP A 5 -16.24 -2.83 18.33
C ASP A 5 -14.73 -3.06 18.32
N LEU A 6 -14.07 -2.74 19.45
CA LEU A 6 -12.63 -2.90 19.60
C LEU A 6 -12.17 -4.36 19.59
N LYS A 7 -13.10 -5.32 19.78
CA LYS A 7 -12.81 -6.76 19.68
C LYS A 7 -12.83 -7.26 18.24
N LYS A 8 -13.22 -6.43 17.27
CA LYS A 8 -13.19 -6.82 15.86
C LYS A 8 -11.74 -7.09 15.44
N ARG A 9 -11.52 -8.18 14.71
CA ARG A 9 -10.20 -8.48 14.13
C ARG A 9 -9.82 -7.38 13.14
N VAL A 10 -8.53 -7.05 13.10
CA VAL A 10 -7.99 -6.01 12.20
C VAL A 10 -8.27 -6.36 10.75
N VAL A 11 -8.04 -7.62 10.35
CA VAL A 11 -8.26 -8.11 8.99
C VAL A 11 -9.73 -8.00 8.56
N ASP A 12 -10.67 -8.32 9.47
CA ASP A 12 -12.11 -8.18 9.22
C ASP A 12 -12.56 -6.71 9.25
N PHE A 13 -11.91 -5.91 10.10
CA PHE A 13 -12.19 -4.49 10.17
C PHE A 13 -11.84 -3.84 8.85
N LEU A 14 -10.65 -4.10 8.31
CA LEU A 14 -10.13 -3.55 7.05
C LEU A 14 -10.67 -4.24 5.79
N GLU A 15 -11.39 -5.36 5.93
CA GLU A 15 -11.92 -6.16 4.81
C GLU A 15 -10.79 -6.71 3.91
N LEU A 16 -9.70 -7.18 4.53
CA LEU A 16 -8.60 -7.80 3.78
C LEU A 16 -9.03 -9.17 3.25
N PRO A 17 -8.84 -9.47 1.95
CA PRO A 17 -9.09 -10.81 1.44
C PRO A 17 -8.09 -11.79 2.04
N GLN A 18 -8.50 -13.04 2.22
CA GLN A 18 -7.67 -14.12 2.78
C GLN A 18 -6.33 -14.25 2.05
N SER A 19 -6.32 -14.05 0.73
CA SER A 19 -5.12 -14.10 -0.11
C SER A 19 -4.08 -13.03 0.23
N ALA A 20 -4.52 -11.84 0.62
CA ALA A 20 -3.64 -10.76 1.04
C ALA A 20 -3.08 -11.06 2.43
N VAL A 21 -3.92 -11.59 3.34
CA VAL A 21 -3.51 -11.98 4.70
C VAL A 21 -2.42 -13.06 4.66
N GLU A 22 -2.58 -14.08 3.83
CA GLU A 22 -1.63 -15.18 3.66
C GLU A 22 -0.25 -14.73 3.14
N ARG A 23 -0.18 -13.56 2.50
CA ARG A 23 1.07 -13.00 1.99
C ARG A 23 1.68 -11.91 2.86
N LEU A 24 1.02 -11.51 3.96
CA LEU A 24 1.57 -10.49 4.84
C LEU A 24 2.94 -10.93 5.37
N PRO A 25 3.96 -10.06 5.32
CA PRO A 25 5.26 -10.39 5.88
C PRO A 25 5.15 -10.55 7.40
N THR A 26 5.96 -11.43 7.98
CA THR A 26 5.98 -11.67 9.44
C THR A 26 6.14 -10.38 10.23
N ALA A 27 6.96 -9.44 9.77
CA ALA A 27 7.11 -8.14 10.40
C ALA A 27 5.80 -7.32 10.44
N ALA A 28 4.97 -7.35 9.38
CA ALA A 28 3.67 -6.69 9.41
C ALA A 28 2.74 -7.33 10.43
N LEU A 29 2.77 -8.66 10.54
CA LEU A 29 1.98 -9.42 11.49
C LEU A 29 2.39 -9.14 12.94
N GLU A 30 3.70 -9.08 13.23
CA GLU A 30 4.25 -8.73 14.54
C GLU A 30 3.86 -7.33 15.00
N LEU A 31 3.79 -6.37 14.08
CA LEU A 31 3.37 -5.00 14.39
C LEU A 31 1.93 -4.93 14.94
N LEU A 32 1.06 -5.87 14.57
CA LEU A 32 -0.31 -5.96 15.10
C LEU A 32 -0.36 -6.43 16.57
N GLY A 33 0.76 -6.87 17.15
CA GLY A 33 0.90 -7.08 18.59
C GLY A 33 0.39 -8.43 19.11
N SER A 34 0.10 -9.41 18.25
CA SER A 34 -0.34 -10.73 18.71
C SER A 34 0.83 -11.52 19.29
N GLN A 35 0.99 -11.51 20.61
CA GLN A 35 2.13 -12.19 21.24
C GLN A 35 2.03 -13.73 21.29
N GLN A 36 0.93 -14.37 20.88
CA GLN A 36 0.78 -15.83 21.03
C GLN A 36 -0.35 -16.49 20.22
N ALA A 37 -1.33 -15.73 19.71
CA ALA A 37 -2.35 -16.23 18.79
C ALA A 37 -1.99 -15.79 17.37
N LYS A 38 -2.26 -16.60 16.35
CA LYS A 38 -2.00 -16.30 14.93
C LYS A 38 -2.27 -14.82 14.65
N ALA A 39 -1.31 -14.09 14.08
CA ALA A 39 -1.41 -12.64 13.97
C ALA A 39 -2.61 -12.11 13.17
N GLU A 40 -3.19 -12.96 12.33
CA GLU A 40 -4.50 -12.76 11.69
C GLU A 40 -5.68 -12.62 12.68
N ALA A 41 -5.52 -13.07 13.92
CA ALA A 41 -6.49 -12.96 15.00
C ALA A 41 -6.38 -11.66 15.81
N ALA A 42 -5.37 -10.83 15.53
CA ALA A 42 -5.19 -9.55 16.22
C ALA A 42 -6.44 -8.67 16.08
N THR A 43 -6.89 -8.13 17.19
CA THR A 43 -8.04 -7.23 17.28
C THR A 43 -7.59 -5.77 17.29
N LEU A 44 -8.53 -4.85 17.07
CA LEU A 44 -8.26 -3.41 17.21
C LEU A 44 -7.74 -3.05 18.61
N PHE A 45 -8.19 -3.79 19.63
CA PHE A 45 -7.73 -3.62 21.00
C PHE A 45 -6.28 -4.10 21.21
N ASP A 46 -5.85 -5.14 20.50
CA ASP A 46 -4.47 -5.63 20.58
C ASP A 46 -3.47 -4.61 20.01
N ILE A 47 -3.86 -3.88 18.96
CA ILE A 47 -3.04 -2.76 18.42
C ILE A 47 -2.78 -1.71 19.49
N LEU A 48 -3.78 -1.36 20.30
CA LEU A 48 -3.65 -0.36 21.36
C LEU A 48 -2.63 -0.80 22.43
N ARG A 49 -2.52 -2.11 22.66
CA ARG A 49 -1.66 -2.72 23.69
C ARG A 49 -0.33 -3.28 23.16
N SER A 50 -0.16 -3.29 21.84
CA SER A 50 1.06 -3.75 21.18
C SER A 50 2.28 -3.00 21.73
N SER A 51 3.38 -3.68 22.04
CA SER A 51 4.59 -2.99 22.54
C SER A 51 5.32 -2.20 21.44
N THR A 52 5.14 -2.60 20.17
CA THR A 52 5.77 -1.97 19.01
C THR A 52 5.01 -0.73 18.56
N LEU A 53 3.68 -0.82 18.44
CA LEU A 53 2.81 0.26 17.97
C LEU A 53 1.90 0.87 19.04
N GLY A 54 1.67 0.25 20.18
CA GLY A 54 0.67 0.68 21.16
C GLY A 54 1.19 1.61 22.25
N LEU A 55 0.37 1.75 23.29
CA LEU A 55 0.75 2.39 24.56
C LEU A 55 1.84 1.56 25.25
N ARG A 56 2.69 2.21 26.04
CA ARG A 56 3.81 1.54 26.74
C ARG A 56 3.72 1.72 28.25
N GLY A 57 4.29 0.76 28.98
CA GLY A 57 4.37 0.81 30.44
C GLY A 57 2.98 0.86 31.10
N ARG A 58 2.86 1.67 32.17
CA ARG A 58 1.62 1.80 32.94
C ARG A 58 0.43 2.32 32.13
N GLU A 59 0.66 3.05 31.04
CA GLU A 59 -0.43 3.51 30.18
C GLU A 59 -1.10 2.36 29.42
N ALA A 60 -0.40 1.25 29.17
CA ALA A 60 -0.98 0.09 28.51
C ALA A 60 -1.78 -0.80 29.48
N THR A 61 -1.36 -0.85 30.76
CA THR A 61 -1.89 -1.80 31.75
C THR A 61 -2.90 -1.16 32.72
N ASP A 62 -2.66 0.08 33.14
CA ASP A 62 -3.33 0.68 34.31
C ASP A 62 -4.28 1.82 33.93
N ARG A 63 -4.23 2.29 32.68
CA ARG A 63 -5.08 3.36 32.17
C ARG A 63 -6.53 2.90 32.05
N LYS A 64 -7.47 3.72 32.52
CA LYS A 64 -8.91 3.54 32.26
C LYS A 64 -9.20 3.72 30.77
N PRO A 65 -10.04 2.85 30.14
CA PRO A 65 -10.41 3.00 28.74
C PRO A 65 -11.01 4.37 28.43
N GLN A 66 -10.55 5.00 27.36
CA GLN A 66 -11.07 6.28 26.89
C GLN A 66 -11.39 6.15 25.41
N LEU A 67 -12.62 5.73 25.10
CA LEU A 67 -13.02 5.24 23.77
C LEU A 67 -12.62 6.17 22.62
N GLU A 68 -12.79 7.49 22.77
CA GLU A 68 -12.43 8.45 21.72
C GLU A 68 -10.92 8.56 21.50
N GLN A 69 -10.15 8.64 22.59
CA GLN A 69 -8.69 8.69 22.52
C GLN A 69 -8.13 7.36 22.00
N ASP A 70 -8.67 6.24 22.47
CA ASP A 70 -8.29 4.89 22.03
C ASP A 70 -8.56 4.71 20.54
N ALA A 71 -9.71 5.18 20.04
CA ALA A 71 -10.02 5.13 18.61
C ALA A 71 -9.04 5.95 17.77
N ARG A 72 -8.63 7.14 18.23
CA ARG A 72 -7.63 7.97 17.54
C ARG A 72 -6.25 7.30 17.51
N ILE A 73 -5.83 6.71 18.63
CA ILE A 73 -4.56 5.96 18.71
C ILE A 73 -4.62 4.78 17.74
N ILE A 74 -5.67 3.96 17.81
CA ILE A 74 -5.85 2.81 16.92
C ILE A 74 -5.83 3.24 15.45
N ALA A 75 -6.52 4.32 15.11
CA ALA A 75 -6.53 4.82 13.74
C ALA A 75 -5.14 5.25 13.27
N ALA A 76 -4.40 6.02 14.09
CA ALA A 76 -3.03 6.42 13.76
C ALA A 76 -2.11 5.19 13.58
N ARG A 77 -2.27 4.14 14.40
CA ARG A 77 -1.46 2.92 14.30
C ARG A 77 -1.83 2.05 13.11
N LEU A 78 -3.12 1.94 12.79
CA LEU A 78 -3.56 1.29 11.57
C LEU A 78 -3.04 2.01 10.33
N SER A 79 -3.06 3.34 10.31
CA SER A 79 -2.48 4.12 9.20
C SER A 79 -0.99 3.83 9.03
N ALA A 80 -0.22 3.85 10.12
CA ALA A 80 1.21 3.51 10.07
C ALA A 80 1.46 2.06 9.57
N TRP A 81 0.65 1.11 10.03
CA TRP A 81 0.71 -0.29 9.58
C TRP A 81 0.32 -0.46 8.10
N LEU A 82 -0.72 0.24 7.65
CA LEU A 82 -1.14 0.27 6.25
C LEU A 82 -0.05 0.86 5.35
N ASN A 83 0.63 1.92 5.78
CA ASN A 83 1.78 2.48 5.06
C ASN A 83 2.95 1.49 5.01
N PHE A 84 3.19 0.73 6.08
CA PHE A 84 4.21 -0.31 6.10
C PHE A 84 3.95 -1.40 5.05
N ILE A 85 2.71 -1.84 4.86
CA ILE A 85 2.36 -2.84 3.84
C ILE A 85 2.22 -2.26 2.44
N LEU A 86 1.89 -0.96 2.31
CA LEU A 86 1.83 -0.25 1.03
C LEU A 86 3.23 0.03 0.51
N ALA A 87 4.19 0.36 1.38
CA ALA A 87 5.51 0.79 0.96
C ALA A 87 6.16 -0.22 -0.01
N PRO A 88 6.22 -1.53 0.25
CA PRO A 88 6.76 -2.52 -0.71
C PRO A 88 5.94 -2.68 -1.99
N GLN A 89 4.66 -2.32 -1.95
CA GLN A 89 3.68 -2.49 -3.01
C GLN A 89 3.39 -3.97 -3.35
N ASP A 90 3.68 -4.91 -2.43
CA ASP A 90 3.57 -6.37 -2.69
C ASP A 90 2.20 -6.96 -2.34
N ILE A 91 1.51 -6.34 -1.38
CA ILE A 91 0.22 -6.80 -0.84
C ILE A 91 -0.90 -5.91 -1.36
N ILE A 92 -0.72 -4.61 -1.15
CA ILE A 92 -1.54 -3.56 -1.74
C ILE A 92 -0.66 -2.74 -2.67
N VAL A 93 -1.24 -2.32 -3.78
CA VAL A 93 -0.55 -1.52 -4.81
C VAL A 93 -1.39 -0.30 -5.16
N ASP A 94 -0.78 0.87 -5.23
CA ASP A 94 -1.46 2.10 -5.63
C ASP A 94 -1.66 2.20 -7.15
N ALA A 95 -2.43 3.19 -7.60
CA ALA A 95 -2.79 3.32 -9.02
C ALA A 95 -1.55 3.51 -9.94
N PRO A 96 -0.60 4.41 -9.65
CA PRO A 96 0.61 4.55 -10.47
C PRO A 96 1.45 3.28 -10.54
N HIS A 97 1.68 2.60 -9.42
CA HIS A 97 2.49 1.38 -9.42
C HIS A 97 1.77 0.24 -10.12
N LEU A 98 0.45 0.12 -9.98
CA LEU A 98 -0.33 -0.87 -10.72
C LEU A 98 -0.29 -0.61 -12.23
N ALA A 99 -0.41 0.66 -12.63
CA ALA A 99 -0.28 1.07 -14.02
C ALA A 99 1.12 0.84 -14.61
N GLN A 100 2.18 1.00 -13.81
CA GLN A 100 3.53 0.67 -14.24
C GLN A 100 3.72 -0.84 -14.42
N ARG A 101 3.12 -1.66 -13.54
CA ARG A 101 3.20 -3.13 -13.62
C ARG A 101 2.34 -3.72 -14.72
N CYS A 102 1.16 -3.16 -14.94
CA CYS A 102 0.16 -3.64 -15.88
C CYS A 102 -0.35 -2.49 -16.77
N PRO A 103 0.50 -1.89 -17.62
CA PRO A 103 0.11 -0.76 -18.49
C PRO A 103 -1.06 -1.08 -19.42
N SER A 104 -1.26 -2.35 -19.80
CA SER A 104 -2.42 -2.79 -20.58
C SER A 104 -3.76 -2.56 -19.88
N LEU A 105 -3.80 -2.40 -18.55
CA LEU A 105 -5.01 -2.02 -17.82
C LEU A 105 -5.49 -0.60 -18.14
N ILE A 106 -4.63 0.31 -18.61
CA ILE A 106 -5.05 1.67 -18.93
C ILE A 106 -5.70 1.73 -20.31
N SER A 107 -5.00 1.21 -21.32
CA SER A 107 -5.44 1.23 -22.71
C SER A 107 -4.52 0.38 -23.59
N ASN A 108 -5.00 0.00 -24.78
CA ASN A 108 -4.19 -0.69 -25.79
C ASN A 108 -2.99 0.14 -26.29
N LYS A 109 -3.05 1.47 -26.16
CA LYS A 109 -1.98 2.37 -26.59
C LYS A 109 -1.45 3.17 -25.40
N LEU A 110 -0.36 2.68 -24.82
CA LEU A 110 0.31 3.36 -23.71
C LEU A 110 0.77 4.77 -24.11
N THR A 111 0.28 5.77 -23.37
CA THR A 111 0.69 7.17 -23.51
C THR A 111 1.00 7.73 -22.12
N ALA A 112 1.92 8.69 -22.05
CA ALA A 112 2.22 9.40 -20.81
C ALA A 112 0.95 10.03 -20.21
N ALA A 113 0.09 10.63 -21.04
CA ALA A 113 -1.17 11.23 -20.59
C ALA A 113 -2.14 10.21 -19.96
N GLY A 114 -2.22 8.99 -20.51
CA GLY A 114 -3.01 7.91 -19.92
C GLY A 114 -2.48 7.49 -18.55
N LEU A 115 -1.16 7.34 -18.43
CA LEU A 115 -0.49 7.01 -17.18
C LEU A 115 -0.66 8.10 -16.11
N THR A 116 -0.53 9.38 -16.48
CA THR A 116 -0.69 10.51 -15.55
C THR A 116 -2.06 10.55 -14.86
N LYS A 117 -3.12 10.00 -15.47
CA LYS A 117 -4.44 9.92 -14.80
C LYS A 117 -4.41 9.12 -13.50
N THR A 118 -3.49 8.14 -13.41
CA THR A 118 -3.28 7.32 -12.21
C THR A 118 -2.59 8.09 -11.09
N CYS A 119 -1.92 9.20 -11.42
CA CYS A 119 -1.23 10.07 -10.49
C CYS A 119 -2.16 11.10 -9.83
N THR A 120 -3.48 10.99 -9.95
CA THR A 120 -4.42 11.94 -9.32
C THR A 120 -4.61 11.63 -7.84
N ILE A 121 -4.48 12.63 -6.96
CA ILE A 121 -4.72 12.53 -5.52
C ILE A 121 -6.20 12.81 -5.22
N GLY A 122 -6.80 12.09 -4.28
CA GLY A 122 -8.16 12.34 -3.79
C GLY A 122 -9.27 12.04 -4.80
N SER A 123 -8.95 11.40 -5.93
CA SER A 123 -9.94 10.98 -6.90
C SER A 123 -10.47 9.59 -6.53
N ASP A 124 -11.75 9.52 -6.20
CA ASP A 124 -12.45 8.23 -6.08
C ASP A 124 -12.78 7.59 -7.44
N GLN A 125 -12.55 8.31 -8.54
CA GLN A 125 -12.90 7.86 -9.88
C GLN A 125 -12.16 6.58 -10.27
N SER A 126 -12.86 5.70 -10.98
CA SER A 126 -12.26 4.51 -11.59
C SER A 126 -11.20 4.94 -12.60
N VAL A 127 -9.94 4.69 -12.28
CA VAL A 127 -8.80 4.98 -13.16
C VAL A 127 -8.65 3.88 -14.22
N PHE A 128 -9.04 2.65 -13.85
CA PHE A 128 -9.01 1.49 -14.74
C PHE A 128 -10.42 1.23 -15.31
N PRO A 129 -10.56 0.91 -16.60
CA PRO A 129 -11.84 0.73 -17.27
C PRO A 129 -12.52 -0.61 -16.92
N THR A 130 -11.80 -1.57 -16.35
CA THR A 130 -12.29 -2.94 -16.15
C THR A 130 -12.95 -3.13 -14.79
N GLU A 131 -14.23 -3.50 -14.76
CA GLU A 131 -14.98 -3.77 -13.52
C GLU A 131 -14.29 -4.84 -12.63
N SER A 132 -13.64 -5.84 -13.24
CA SER A 132 -12.91 -6.88 -12.53
C SER A 132 -11.75 -6.32 -11.69
N VAL A 133 -11.08 -5.27 -12.14
CA VAL A 133 -10.01 -4.59 -11.37
C VAL A 133 -10.61 -3.90 -10.14
N GLU A 134 -11.75 -3.23 -10.29
CA GLU A 134 -12.43 -2.57 -9.17
C GLU A 134 -12.89 -3.54 -8.08
N LYS A 135 -13.14 -4.83 -8.41
CA LYS A 135 -13.45 -5.86 -7.40
C LYS A 135 -12.28 -6.13 -6.46
N ALA A 136 -11.05 -5.90 -6.91
CA ALA A 136 -9.83 -6.02 -6.11
C ALA A 136 -9.47 -4.72 -5.36
N ARG A 137 -10.26 -3.65 -5.50
CA ARG A 137 -9.97 -2.36 -4.87
C ARG A 137 -10.15 -2.42 -3.35
N PHE A 138 -9.25 -1.77 -2.64
CA PHE A 138 -9.37 -1.57 -1.20
C PHE A 138 -10.52 -0.60 -0.89
N ARG A 139 -11.56 -1.10 -0.23
CA ARG A 139 -12.85 -0.38 -0.10
C ARG A 139 -12.80 0.82 0.83
N LYS A 140 -11.92 0.81 1.83
CA LYS A 140 -11.82 1.87 2.83
C LYS A 140 -10.85 2.97 2.35
N HIS A 141 -11.24 3.66 1.30
CA HIS A 141 -10.44 4.67 0.61
C HIS A 141 -9.86 5.75 1.54
N PHE A 142 -10.56 6.11 2.62
CA PHE A 142 -10.09 7.11 3.60
C PHE A 142 -8.77 6.77 4.32
N TRP A 143 -8.21 5.58 4.14
CA TRP A 143 -6.88 5.23 4.65
C TRP A 143 -5.73 5.67 3.74
N PHE A 144 -6.01 6.01 2.48
CA PHE A 144 -5.00 6.32 1.48
C PHE A 144 -5.38 7.56 0.66
N ASP A 145 -4.40 8.35 0.27
CA ASP A 145 -4.63 9.54 -0.54
C ASP A 145 -4.96 9.21 -2.01
N ARG A 146 -4.76 7.95 -2.39
CA ARG A 146 -4.97 7.42 -3.74
C ARG A 146 -5.67 6.07 -3.65
N PRO A 147 -6.43 5.67 -4.70
CA PRO A 147 -6.92 4.31 -4.81
C PRO A 147 -5.78 3.29 -4.73
N VAL A 148 -6.01 2.21 -3.99
CA VAL A 148 -5.11 1.05 -3.91
C VAL A 148 -5.89 -0.24 -4.13
N TRP A 149 -5.21 -1.27 -4.63
CA TRP A 149 -5.77 -2.58 -4.96
C TRP A 149 -4.97 -3.69 -4.28
N PHE A 150 -5.64 -4.81 -3.98
CA PHE A 150 -4.96 -6.01 -3.50
C PHE A 150 -4.23 -6.68 -4.66
N TRP A 151 -2.89 -6.67 -4.63
CA TRP A 151 -2.07 -7.22 -5.70
C TRP A 151 -2.35 -8.71 -5.93
N THR A 152 -2.56 -9.46 -4.85
CA THR A 152 -2.90 -10.90 -4.90
C THR A 152 -4.17 -11.19 -5.68
N GLU A 153 -5.16 -10.30 -5.59
CA GLU A 153 -6.41 -10.44 -6.32
C GLU A 153 -6.24 -10.04 -7.79
N ILE A 154 -5.46 -8.98 -8.08
CA ILE A 154 -5.09 -8.62 -9.47
C ILE A 154 -4.40 -9.77 -10.19
N GLU A 155 -3.42 -10.42 -9.55
CA GLU A 155 -2.70 -11.56 -10.13
C GLU A 155 -3.64 -12.73 -10.47
N ARG A 156 -4.65 -12.98 -9.63
CA ARG A 156 -5.62 -14.06 -9.83
C ARG A 156 -6.55 -13.83 -11.01
N LEU A 157 -6.84 -12.56 -11.33
CA LEU A 157 -7.73 -12.23 -12.43
C LEU A 157 -7.10 -12.53 -13.80
N ARG A 158 -5.75 -12.60 -13.90
CA ARG A 158 -4.99 -12.88 -15.13
C ARG A 158 -5.49 -12.05 -16.34
N LEU A 159 -5.88 -10.80 -16.09
CA LEU A 159 -6.50 -9.94 -17.12
C LEU A 159 -5.53 -9.47 -18.19
N THR A 160 -4.23 -9.56 -17.91
CA THR A 160 -3.20 -8.92 -18.70
C THR A 160 -2.07 -9.87 -19.01
N GLN A 161 -1.37 -9.62 -20.12
CA GLN A 161 -0.16 -10.35 -20.47
C GLN A 161 0.92 -10.14 -19.42
N GLU A 162 0.94 -8.98 -18.77
CA GLU A 162 1.87 -8.63 -17.69
C GLU A 162 1.77 -9.57 -16.49
N VAL A 163 0.58 -10.08 -16.21
CA VAL A 163 0.35 -11.05 -15.14
C VAL A 163 0.59 -12.49 -15.60
N SER A 164 0.21 -12.82 -16.84
CA SER A 164 0.32 -14.20 -17.35
C SER A 164 1.71 -14.56 -17.87
N ASP A 165 2.47 -13.58 -18.37
CA ASP A 165 3.83 -13.69 -18.88
C ASP A 165 4.67 -12.46 -18.46
N PRO A 166 5.08 -12.40 -17.18
CA PRO A 166 5.79 -11.23 -16.63
C PRO A 166 7.18 -11.01 -17.23
N TRP A 167 7.76 -12.03 -17.88
CA TRP A 167 9.13 -11.98 -18.40
C TRP A 167 9.25 -11.28 -19.76
N HIS A 168 8.18 -11.28 -20.57
CA HIS A 168 8.20 -10.72 -21.94
C HIS A 168 7.34 -9.47 -22.11
N SER A 169 6.65 -9.03 -21.07
CA SER A 169 5.60 -8.02 -21.12
C SER A 169 6.04 -6.62 -20.65
N ILE A 170 7.34 -6.45 -20.36
CA ILE A 170 7.86 -5.21 -19.77
C ILE A 170 7.86 -4.09 -20.83
N ASN A 171 6.89 -3.17 -20.74
CA ASN A 171 6.94 -1.90 -21.44
C ASN A 171 7.66 -0.87 -20.57
N ASP A 172 8.97 -0.76 -20.74
CA ASP A 172 9.83 0.10 -19.92
C ASP A 172 9.93 1.55 -20.43
N ARG A 173 9.12 1.96 -21.42
CA ARG A 173 9.23 3.30 -22.04
C ARG A 173 9.00 4.43 -21.04
N PHE A 174 8.10 4.23 -20.09
CA PHE A 174 7.75 5.20 -19.06
C PHE A 174 7.90 4.56 -17.68
N VAL A 175 8.40 5.34 -16.73
CA VAL A 175 8.53 4.94 -15.34
C VAL A 175 7.92 6.00 -14.42
N PHE A 176 7.31 5.56 -13.34
CA PHE A 176 6.79 6.41 -12.29
C PHE A 176 7.96 6.94 -11.45
N CYS A 177 8.12 8.26 -11.44
CA CYS A 177 9.12 8.93 -10.62
C CYS A 177 8.48 9.37 -9.30
N GLU A 178 8.96 8.80 -8.20
CA GLU A 178 8.40 8.95 -6.85
C GLU A 178 8.44 10.41 -6.38
N ASP A 179 9.57 11.09 -6.63
CA ASP A 179 9.86 12.45 -6.19
C ASP A 179 8.95 13.52 -6.79
N VAL A 180 8.42 13.26 -7.99
CA VAL A 180 7.51 14.17 -8.70
C VAL A 180 6.12 13.57 -8.89
N SER A 181 5.85 12.41 -8.29
CA SER A 181 4.59 11.66 -8.43
C SER A 181 4.04 11.62 -9.86
N SER A 182 4.91 11.41 -10.86
CA SER A 182 4.51 11.45 -12.28
C SER A 182 5.33 10.50 -13.14
N PHE A 183 4.74 10.08 -14.26
CA PHE A 183 5.44 9.24 -15.25
C PHE A 183 6.38 10.07 -16.11
N LYS A 184 7.62 9.60 -16.27
CA LYS A 184 8.64 10.20 -17.14
C LYS A 184 9.17 9.16 -18.12
N PRO A 185 9.68 9.59 -19.29
CA PRO A 185 10.46 8.71 -20.15
C PRO A 185 11.59 8.05 -19.36
N ARG A 186 11.77 6.74 -19.52
CA ARG A 186 12.81 5.97 -18.81
C ARG A 186 14.21 6.53 -18.98
N ALA A 187 14.49 7.07 -20.17
CA ALA A 187 15.77 7.69 -20.52
C ALA A 187 16.10 8.95 -19.70
N THR A 188 15.08 9.65 -19.18
CA THR A 188 15.27 10.87 -18.38
C THR A 188 15.24 10.60 -16.87
N ALA A 189 14.80 9.42 -16.45
CA ALA A 189 14.68 9.04 -15.04
C ALA A 189 15.94 8.34 -14.52
N LYS A 190 16.18 8.44 -13.21
CA LYS A 190 17.27 7.72 -12.52
C LYS A 190 16.68 6.64 -11.64
N SER A 191 17.21 5.42 -11.76
CA SER A 191 16.84 4.31 -10.89
C SER A 191 17.60 4.37 -9.57
N PHE A 192 16.96 3.90 -8.50
CA PHE A 192 17.58 3.60 -7.22
C PHE A 192 17.02 2.27 -6.67
N GLN A 193 17.75 1.63 -5.76
CA GLN A 193 17.27 0.44 -5.04
C GLN A 193 16.68 0.89 -3.71
N SER A 194 15.43 0.52 -3.43
CA SER A 194 14.84 0.73 -2.11
C SER A 194 15.34 -0.34 -1.13
N ASP A 195 15.41 0.04 0.14
CA ASP A 195 15.74 -0.89 1.24
C ASP A 195 14.59 -1.87 1.57
N LEU A 196 13.47 -1.77 0.84
CA LEU A 196 12.28 -2.58 1.08
C LEU A 196 12.52 -4.02 0.62
N ILE A 197 12.11 -4.98 1.45
CA ILE A 197 12.16 -6.40 1.09
C ILE A 197 10.98 -6.70 0.15
N SER A 198 11.19 -6.48 -1.14
CA SER A 198 10.20 -6.69 -2.21
C SER A 198 10.88 -7.23 -3.48
N PRO A 199 10.17 -7.90 -4.40
CA PRO A 199 10.63 -8.10 -5.77
C PRO A 199 10.69 -6.78 -6.60
N TYR A 200 9.98 -5.73 -6.17
CA TYR A 200 9.89 -4.43 -6.86
C TYR A 200 10.78 -3.35 -6.21
N ARG A 201 12.04 -3.67 -5.90
CA ARG A 201 12.97 -2.73 -5.21
C ARG A 201 13.48 -1.61 -6.11
N THR A 202 13.50 -1.82 -7.42
CA THR A 202 13.98 -0.80 -8.36
C THR A 202 12.90 0.26 -8.54
N ARG A 203 13.20 1.47 -8.09
CA ARG A 203 12.33 2.65 -8.18
C ARG A 203 13.00 3.73 -8.99
N PHE A 204 12.24 4.77 -9.35
CA PHE A 204 12.73 5.85 -10.20
C PHE A 204 12.47 7.21 -9.59
N VAL A 205 13.36 8.16 -9.91
CA VAL A 205 13.23 9.58 -9.61
C VAL A 205 13.54 10.42 -10.83
N SER A 206 12.94 11.61 -10.91
CA SER A 206 13.20 12.60 -11.94
C SER A 206 14.44 13.45 -11.64
N ARG A 207 14.88 13.51 -10.37
CA ARG A 207 15.94 14.42 -9.87
C ARG A 207 15.60 15.88 -10.12
N VAL A 208 14.70 16.41 -9.31
CA VAL A 208 14.40 17.84 -9.24
C VAL A 208 15.71 18.60 -8.94
N PRO A 209 16.05 19.64 -9.74
CA PRO A 209 17.21 20.47 -9.47
C PRO A 209 17.20 21.03 -8.05
N ASP A 210 18.38 21.21 -7.46
CA ASP A 210 18.58 21.83 -6.14
C ASP A 210 18.00 21.06 -4.94
N ILE A 211 17.56 19.81 -5.13
CA ILE A 211 17.18 18.90 -4.04
C ILE A 211 18.31 17.91 -3.78
N ASP A 212 18.73 17.78 -2.52
CA ASP A 212 19.69 16.76 -2.09
C ASP A 212 18.96 15.45 -1.73
N TYR A 213 19.24 14.39 -2.48
CA TYR A 213 18.57 13.10 -2.36
C TYR A 213 19.36 12.16 -1.44
N GLN A 214 19.53 12.55 -0.16
CA GLN A 214 20.27 11.77 0.84
C GLN A 214 19.41 11.29 2.02
N PRO A 215 19.55 10.04 2.47
CA PRO A 215 20.32 8.98 1.81
C PRO A 215 19.56 8.45 0.58
N ALA A 216 20.29 8.22 -0.52
CA ALA A 216 19.70 7.87 -1.83
C ALA A 216 18.77 6.65 -1.82
N HIS A 217 18.86 5.77 -0.82
CA HIS A 217 18.04 4.57 -0.67
C HIS A 217 16.74 4.78 0.15
N ARG A 218 16.58 5.91 0.87
CA ARG A 218 15.38 6.20 1.73
C ARG A 218 14.38 7.17 1.13
N LEU A 219 14.47 7.48 -0.16
CA LEU A 219 13.56 8.42 -0.81
C LEU A 219 12.08 7.99 -0.78
N ALA A 220 11.80 6.73 -0.40
CA ALA A 220 10.45 6.15 -0.32
C ALA A 220 9.84 6.10 1.11
N LEU A 221 10.48 6.70 2.13
CA LEU A 221 10.00 6.69 3.52
C LEU A 221 9.95 8.12 4.10
N ALA A 222 9.14 8.99 3.50
CA ALA A 222 8.74 10.28 4.08
C ALA A 222 7.23 10.28 4.37
#